data_AF-A0A553L171-F1
#
_entry.id   AF-A0A553L171-F1
#
_cell.length_a   1.000
_cell.length_b   1.000
_cell.length_c   1.000
_cell.angle_alpha   90.00
_cell.angle_beta   90.00
_cell.angle_gamma   90.00
#
_symmetry.space_group_name_H-M   'P 1'
#
loop_
_entity.id
_entity.type
_entity.pdbx_description
1 polymer ?
#
loop_
_entity_poly.entity_id
_entity_poly.type
_entity_poly.pdbx_seq_one_letter_code
_entity_poly.pdbx_strand_id
1 'polypeptide(L)'
;MNVHLNQHETKVNFMERQIKIIKLCDVMSLSNLSKTCIYRRVQNQLMPPPFSLGGRAVGYYEHEIKGVLSAMAAGYSDKEIKSLVVSLIEKRKQAADAFVSSIAA
;
A
#
# COMPACT_ATOMS: atom_id res chain seq x y z
N MET A 1 -10.20 -23.01 38.00
CA MET A 1 -10.65 -21.60 38.01
C MET A 1 -10.30 -21.04 36.64
N ASN A 2 -11.27 -21.08 35.71
CA ASN A 2 -11.05 -20.68 34.32
C ASN A 2 -10.91 -19.16 34.25
N VAL A 3 -9.68 -18.69 34.04
CA VAL A 3 -9.42 -17.31 33.65
C VAL A 3 -9.80 -17.17 32.18
N HIS A 4 -10.97 -16.59 31.98
CA HIS A 4 -11.49 -16.11 30.72
C HIS A 4 -10.69 -14.84 30.35
N LEU A 5 -9.67 -14.94 29.50
CA LEU A 5 -8.97 -13.76 28.98
C LEU A 5 -8.71 -13.86 27.47
N ASN A 6 -9.60 -13.17 26.77
CA ASN A 6 -9.31 -12.19 25.74
C ASN A 6 -8.78 -12.67 24.38
N GLN A 7 -9.73 -12.60 23.43
CA GLN A 7 -9.66 -12.65 21.97
C GLN A 7 -8.74 -11.57 21.33
N HIS A 8 -7.57 -11.28 21.92
CA HIS A 8 -6.65 -10.25 21.45
C HIS A 8 -5.42 -10.79 20.70
N GLU A 9 -5.37 -12.09 20.39
CA GLU A 9 -4.27 -12.68 19.59
C GLU A 9 -4.55 -12.80 18.08
N THR A 10 -5.71 -12.34 17.58
CA THR A 10 -6.12 -12.61 16.19
C THR A 10 -5.99 -11.42 15.22
N LYS A 11 -5.01 -10.52 15.40
CA LYS A 11 -4.72 -9.45 14.41
C LYS A 11 -3.25 -9.22 14.09
N VAL A 12 -2.43 -10.26 14.17
CA VAL A 12 -1.17 -10.32 13.39
C VAL A 12 -1.47 -10.91 12.00
N ASN A 13 -2.56 -10.44 11.36
CA ASN A 13 -2.88 -10.71 9.96
C ASN A 13 -2.64 -9.43 9.15
N PHE A 14 -1.39 -8.97 9.19
CA PHE A 14 -0.89 -8.04 8.18
C PHE A 14 -0.65 -8.87 6.91
N MET A 15 -1.70 -9.16 6.10
CA MET A 15 -1.60 -9.65 4.71
C MET A 15 -2.94 -10.16 4.13
N GLU A 16 -4.07 -9.51 4.42
CA GLU A 16 -5.22 -9.74 3.55
C GLU A 16 -4.92 -9.04 2.20
N ARG A 17 -4.73 -9.85 1.14
CA ARG A 17 -4.54 -9.44 -0.27
C ARG A 17 -5.78 -8.75 -0.86
N GLN A 18 -6.48 -7.95 -0.06
CA GLN A 18 -7.65 -7.21 -0.50
C GLN A 18 -7.19 -6.03 -1.36
N ILE A 19 -7.62 -6.09 -2.62
CA ILE A 19 -7.46 -5.02 -3.60
C ILE A 19 -8.45 -3.91 -3.21
N LYS A 20 -8.04 -3.06 -2.27
CA LYS A 20 -8.80 -1.87 -1.88
C LYS A 20 -8.16 -0.61 -2.45
N ILE A 21 -8.93 0.10 -3.26
CA ILE A 21 -8.52 1.34 -3.93
C ILE A 21 -8.98 2.52 -3.09
N ILE A 22 -8.06 3.45 -2.82
CA ILE A 22 -8.30 4.66 -2.06
C ILE A 22 -7.91 5.91 -2.88
N LYS A 23 -8.54 7.05 -2.58
CA LYS A 23 -8.24 8.33 -3.23
C LYS A 23 -7.11 9.06 -2.51
N LEU A 24 -6.58 10.11 -3.13
CA LEU A 24 -5.55 10.95 -2.51
C LEU A 24 -5.99 11.54 -1.16
N CYS A 25 -7.27 11.88 -0.99
CA CYS A 25 -7.79 12.36 0.29
C CYS A 25 -7.59 11.35 1.42
N ASP A 26 -7.88 10.07 1.16
CA ASP A 26 -7.71 9.01 2.12
C ASP A 26 -6.22 8.76 2.42
N VAL A 27 -5.35 8.84 1.41
CA VAL A 27 -3.90 8.76 1.60
C VAL A 27 -3.37 9.89 2.48
N MET A 28 -3.88 11.11 2.32
CA MET A 28 -3.55 12.24 3.19
C MET A 28 -4.00 11.96 4.63
N SER A 29 -5.21 11.45 4.83
CA SER A 29 -5.71 11.08 6.17
C SER A 29 -4.90 9.96 6.82
N LEU A 30 -4.47 8.96 6.04
CA LEU A 30 -3.67 7.83 6.56
C LEU A 30 -2.24 8.21 6.92
N SER A 31 -1.62 9.06 6.11
CA SER A 31 -0.21 9.46 6.31
C SER A 31 -0.05 10.73 7.13
N ASN A 32 -1.13 11.48 7.35
CA ASN A 32 -1.13 12.83 7.92
C ASN A 32 -0.17 13.79 7.19
N LEU A 33 0.02 13.58 5.88
CA LEU A 33 0.89 14.38 5.03
C LEU A 33 0.08 15.29 4.11
N SER A 34 0.65 16.45 3.79
CA SER A 34 0.09 17.31 2.76
C SER A 34 0.18 16.68 1.38
N LYS A 35 -0.75 17.08 0.50
CA LYS A 35 -0.76 16.71 -0.93
C LYS A 35 0.61 16.92 -1.61
N THR A 36 1.24 18.07 -1.39
CA THR A 36 2.54 18.39 -1.99
C THR A 36 3.64 17.47 -1.47
N CYS A 37 3.58 17.09 -0.19
CA CYS A 37 4.53 16.16 0.39
C CYS A 37 4.38 14.75 -0.19
N ILE A 38 3.15 14.28 -0.40
CA ILE A 38 2.89 12.98 -1.03
C ILE A 38 3.45 12.96 -2.45
N TYR A 39 3.16 13.97 -3.27
CA TYR A 39 3.72 14.02 -4.63
C TYR A 39 5.24 14.07 -4.65
N ARG A 40 5.85 14.86 -3.77
CA ARG A 40 7.32 14.89 -3.63
C ARG A 40 7.87 13.51 -3.24
N ARG A 41 7.20 12.80 -2.34
CA ARG A 41 7.60 11.43 -1.96
C ARG A 41 7.43 10.44 -3.11
N VAL A 42 6.38 10.55 -3.91
CA VAL A 42 6.19 9.74 -5.13
C VAL A 42 7.30 10.04 -6.14
N GLN A 43 7.65 11.31 -6.36
CA GLN A 43 8.78 11.69 -7.23
C GLN A 43 10.10 11.14 -6.71
N ASN A 44 10.29 11.13 -5.39
CA ASN A 44 11.47 10.57 -4.74
C ASN A 44 11.42 9.04 -4.61
N GLN A 45 10.41 8.35 -5.16
CA GLN A 45 10.22 6.89 -5.06
C GLN A 45 10.09 6.37 -3.62
N LEU A 46 9.73 7.25 -2.68
CA LEU A 46 9.50 6.93 -1.26
C LEU A 46 8.03 6.59 -0.97
N MET A 47 7.16 6.67 -1.98
CA MET A 47 5.78 6.20 -1.90
C MET A 47 5.36 5.54 -3.22
N PRO A 48 4.42 4.58 -3.19
CA PRO A 48 3.87 3.97 -4.39
C PRO A 48 3.20 5.03 -5.28
N PRO A 49 3.42 4.99 -6.61
CA PRO A 49 2.82 5.94 -7.53
C PRO A 49 1.31 5.69 -7.67
N PRO A 50 0.50 6.75 -7.87
CA PRO A 50 -0.90 6.59 -8.21
C PRO A 50 -1.06 5.89 -9.57
N PHE A 51 -2.21 5.28 -9.78
CA PHE A 51 -2.63 4.80 -11.10
C PHE A 51 -3.92 5.47 -11.56
N SER A 52 -4.07 5.61 -12.88
CA SER A 52 -5.28 6.16 -13.48
C SER A 52 -6.43 5.17 -13.33
N LEU A 53 -7.57 5.66 -12.85
CA LEU A 53 -8.84 4.93 -12.83
C LEU A 53 -9.69 5.23 -14.08
N GLY A 54 -9.16 6.03 -15.00
CA GLY A 54 -9.89 6.59 -16.14
C GLY A 54 -10.21 8.07 -15.94
N GLY A 55 -10.28 8.81 -17.06
CA GLY A 55 -10.51 10.25 -17.06
C GLY A 55 -9.47 11.02 -16.25
N ARG A 56 -9.94 11.88 -15.32
CA ARG A 56 -9.09 12.68 -14.42
C ARG A 56 -8.90 12.06 -13.04
N ALA A 57 -9.37 10.83 -12.81
CA ALA A 57 -9.35 10.18 -11.51
C ALA A 57 -8.09 9.31 -11.33
N VAL A 58 -7.49 9.38 -10.15
CA VAL A 58 -6.34 8.56 -9.75
C VAL A 58 -6.64 7.81 -8.46
N GLY A 59 -6.09 6.60 -8.35
CA GLY A 59 -6.22 5.72 -7.19
C GLY A 59 -4.87 5.25 -6.67
N TYR A 60 -4.88 4.79 -5.42
CA TYR A 60 -3.77 4.12 -4.74
C TYR A 60 -4.28 2.82 -4.13
N TYR A 61 -3.41 1.83 -3.96
CA TYR A 61 -3.75 0.65 -3.18
C TYR A 61 -3.51 0.88 -1.70
N GLU A 62 -4.54 0.67 -0.89
CA GLU A 62 -4.47 0.92 0.55
C GLU A 62 -3.36 0.10 1.23
N HIS A 63 -3.20 -1.17 0.83
CA HIS A 63 -2.22 -2.05 1.42
C HIS A 63 -0.78 -1.63 1.11
N GLU A 64 -0.50 -1.10 -0.09
CA GLU A 64 0.83 -0.60 -0.46
C GLU A 64 1.20 0.63 0.36
N ILE A 65 0.25 1.57 0.49
CA ILE A 65 0.44 2.79 1.29
C ILE A 65 0.69 2.44 2.76
N LYS A 66 -0.11 1.54 3.34
CA LYS A 66 0.09 1.05 4.71
C LYS A 66 1.42 0.32 4.88
N GLY A 67 1.84 -0.48 3.90
CA GLY A 67 3.13 -1.18 3.93
C GLY A 67 4.31 -0.21 4.00
N VAL A 68 4.28 0.83 3.17
CA VAL A 68 5.32 1.89 3.19
C VAL A 68 5.28 2.72 4.46
N LEU A 69 4.08 3.09 4.96
CA LEU A 69 3.94 3.77 6.25
C LEU A 69 4.49 2.93 7.40
N SER A 70 4.27 1.61 7.38
CA SER A 70 4.79 0.69 8.39
C SER A 70 6.31 0.58 8.33
N ALA A 71 6.90 0.53 7.13
CA ALA A 71 8.35 0.58 6.95
C ALA A 71 8.94 1.91 7.45
N MET A 72 8.28 3.04 7.18
CA MET A 72 8.71 4.32 7.75
C MET A 72 8.63 4.34 9.28
N ALA A 73 7.55 3.80 9.86
CA ALA A 73 7.39 3.71 11.31
C ALA A 73 8.44 2.80 11.98
N ALA A 74 8.90 1.77 11.27
CA ALA A 74 9.97 0.88 11.72
C ALA A 74 11.39 1.45 11.52
N GLY A 75 11.52 2.65 10.92
CA GLY A 75 12.81 3.33 10.78
C GLY A 75 13.68 2.85 9.62
N TYR A 76 13.07 2.21 8.61
CA TYR A 76 13.79 1.83 7.39
C TYR A 76 14.35 3.06 6.68
N SER A 77 15.53 2.89 6.08
CA SER A 77 16.17 3.95 5.30
C SER A 77 15.44 4.23 3.99
N ASP A 78 15.64 5.42 3.44
CA ASP A 78 15.11 5.80 2.13
C ASP A 78 15.44 4.79 1.02
N LYS A 79 16.62 4.16 1.09
CA LYS A 79 17.05 3.15 0.12
C LYS A 79 16.20 1.87 0.22
N GLU A 80 15.94 1.41 1.45
CA GLU A 80 15.12 0.22 1.70
C GLU A 80 13.65 0.46 1.35
N ILE A 81 13.12 1.65 1.67
CA ILE A 81 11.77 2.04 1.29
C ILE A 81 11.61 2.05 -0.23
N LYS A 82 12.59 2.59 -0.98
CA LYS A 82 12.58 2.55 -2.45
C LYS A 82 12.55 1.12 -2.97
N SER A 83 13.41 0.24 -2.44
CA SER A 83 13.41 -1.17 -2.81
C SER A 83 12.05 -1.83 -2.53
N LEU A 84 11.44 -1.54 -1.37
CA LEU A 84 10.10 -2.02 -1.03
C LEU A 84 9.05 -1.54 -2.03
N VAL A 85 9.06 -0.25 -2.39
CA VAL A 85 8.12 0.34 -3.36
C VAL A 85 8.25 -0.36 -4.72
N VAL A 86 9.48 -0.61 -5.20
CA VAL A 86 9.71 -1.34 -6.45
C VAL A 86 9.09 -2.74 -6.39
N SER A 87 9.37 -3.49 -5.32
CA SER A 87 8.80 -4.82 -5.14
C SER A 87 7.27 -4.83 -5.04
N LEU A 88 6.65 -3.80 -4.47
CA LEU A 88 5.19 -3.65 -4.43
C LEU A 88 4.60 -3.46 -5.84
N ILE A 89 5.21 -2.57 -6.63
CA ILE A 89 4.78 -2.30 -8.02
C ILE A 89 4.94 -3.55 -8.89
N GLU A 90 6.03 -4.30 -8.71
CA GLU A 90 6.25 -5.56 -9.43
C GLU A 90 5.20 -6.62 -9.07
N LYS A 91 4.92 -6.82 -7.78
CA LYS A 91 3.86 -7.72 -7.31
C LYS A 91 2.50 -7.34 -7.89
N ARG A 92 2.20 -6.04 -7.96
CA ARG A 92 0.98 -5.53 -8.58
C ARG A 92 0.90 -5.93 -10.07
N LYS A 93 1.97 -5.76 -10.83
CA LYS A 93 2.00 -6.13 -12.26
C LYS A 93 1.84 -7.64 -12.44
N GLN A 94 2.62 -8.43 -11.70
CA GLN A 94 2.54 -9.89 -11.75
C GLN A 94 1.14 -10.40 -11.43
N ALA A 95 0.48 -9.83 -10.42
CA ALA A 95 -0.89 -10.21 -10.07
C ALA A 95 -1.89 -9.86 -11.18
N ALA A 96 -1.74 -8.70 -11.82
CA ALA A 96 -2.58 -8.30 -12.94
C ALA A 96 -2.34 -9.20 -14.17
N ASP A 97 -1.08 -9.45 -14.52
CA ASP A 97 -0.70 -10.29 -15.66
C ASP A 97 -1.21 -11.73 -15.46
N ALA A 98 -1.02 -12.31 -14.27
CA ALA A 98 -1.52 -13.64 -13.94
C ALA A 98 -3.04 -13.73 -14.06
N PHE A 99 -3.77 -12.70 -13.61
CA PHE A 99 -5.22 -12.64 -13.72
C PHE A 99 -5.68 -12.51 -15.18
N VAL A 100 -5.06 -11.63 -15.97
CA VAL A 100 -5.38 -11.45 -17.38
C VAL A 100 -5.11 -12.74 -18.17
N SER A 101 -3.98 -13.41 -17.93
CA SER A 101 -3.67 -14.70 -18.55
C SER A 101 -4.69 -15.79 -18.20
N SER A 102 -5.25 -15.76 -17.00
CA SER A 102 -6.28 -16.74 -16.59
C SER A 102 -7.66 -16.51 -17.21
N ILE A 103 -7.95 -15.28 -17.66
CA ILE A 103 -9.22 -14.93 -18.33
C ILE A 103 -9.14 -15.12 -19.84
N ALA A 104 -7.95 -14.93 -20.42
CA ALA A 104 -7.73 -15.02 -21.85
C ALA A 104 -7.52 -16.46 -22.38
N ALA A 105 -7.39 -17.44 -21.48
CA ALA A 105 -7.27 -18.87 -21.79
C ALA A 105 -8.65 -19.55 -21.75
#